data_AF-A0A1G4TED5-F1
#
_entry.id   AF-A0A1G4TED5-F1
#
_cell.length_a   1.000
_cell.length_b   1.000
_cell.length_c   1.000
_cell.angle_alpha   90.00
_cell.angle_beta   90.00
_cell.angle_gamma   90.00
#
_symmetry.space_group_name_H-M   'P 1'
#
loop_
_entity.id
_entity.type
_entity.pdbx_description
1 polymer ?
#
loop_
_entity_poly.entity_id
_entity_poly.type
_entity_poly.pdbx_seq_one_letter_code
_entity_poly.pdbx_strand_id
1 'polypeptide(L)'
;MNKWYAMLPACLLWTALAAPGFAGAADPQVRVYLDGKPIQFEVQPILENGTTLVQFRPIFENIGLKIGWDEATRTVTGTKNDLSIKLVIEDTDAYINDRLNELELAPRLIEGNTFVPLRFVSEASGKEVTWDGNTMSVHIISPANSTGPGNSGGTPGGGDYGTKRGDTDANKSERGDYTYPNGDRYTGQMVNGYPEGRGKLYNLGGKLLFDGMMTNGLPGDGRSKSYYENGQLEFDGNLKNGVRTGSGKQYSSTGSLLFDGTFSVGGREKGTLYYDNGDKYIGPFDNDKPSGAGKLVYKNGDVYEGDFFDGRREGKGTYKTTKGEKLIGDFKNNMMNGIISHYDIKGALLSVSEFSNDTLIRKVDMGNKSTTLPNTNSWAQPNRVKLENDRHQKLVNSIRENYNQNRKQLDDQIAQIRKDNPGTYTSQADYNKALKQAETKQTDISNRLNSLASDNSKAVEAAKAELNKQLTNVQTLITQIHTKGAAQQRIEALRDQLDFRRENYNNELKRANDQHLEIIKELK
;
A
#
# COMPACT_ATOMS: atom_id res chain seq x y z
N MET A 1 -0.18 20.65 -66.55
CA MET A 1 0.18 21.88 -65.82
C MET A 1 -0.95 22.23 -64.86
N ASN A 2 -0.67 22.19 -63.55
CA ASN A 2 -1.16 23.04 -62.45
C ASN A 2 -2.61 23.60 -62.39
N LYS A 3 -3.26 23.23 -61.26
CA LYS A 3 -4.05 24.02 -60.26
C LYS A 3 -5.61 24.06 -60.32
N TRP A 4 -6.20 23.40 -59.28
CA TRP A 4 -7.20 23.84 -58.26
C TRP A 4 -8.03 25.13 -58.45
N TYR A 5 -9.24 25.36 -57.88
CA TYR A 5 -10.31 24.66 -57.12
C TYR A 5 -11.51 25.67 -57.07
N ALA A 6 -12.77 25.22 -56.94
CA ALA A 6 -13.77 25.73 -55.96
C ALA A 6 -15.24 25.29 -56.22
N MET A 7 -15.84 24.69 -55.17
CA MET A 7 -17.21 24.87 -54.59
C MET A 7 -18.45 24.78 -55.51
N LEU A 8 -19.55 24.07 -55.20
CA LEU A 8 -20.26 23.61 -53.98
C LEU A 8 -21.22 22.46 -54.38
N PRO A 9 -21.78 21.66 -53.45
CA PRO A 9 -23.24 21.57 -53.49
C PRO A 9 -23.96 21.50 -52.12
N ALA A 10 -25.11 22.18 -52.12
CA ALA A 10 -26.45 21.78 -51.69
C ALA A 10 -26.66 20.91 -50.43
N CYS A 11 -27.49 21.49 -49.56
CA CYS A 11 -28.24 20.89 -48.47
C CYS A 11 -29.05 19.63 -48.88
N LEU A 12 -29.01 18.61 -48.02
CA LEU A 12 -30.14 17.71 -47.76
C LEU A 12 -30.04 17.18 -46.32
N LEU A 13 -31.04 17.51 -45.52
CA LEU A 13 -31.24 17.03 -44.15
C LEU A 13 -31.42 15.50 -44.13
N TRP A 14 -30.69 14.81 -43.27
CA TRP A 14 -31.17 13.56 -42.68
C TRP A 14 -30.91 13.54 -41.18
N THR A 15 -31.99 13.24 -40.46
CA THR A 15 -32.16 13.23 -39.02
C THR A 15 -31.18 12.29 -38.34
N ALA A 16 -30.26 12.84 -37.55
CA ALA A 16 -29.53 12.07 -36.55
C ALA A 16 -30.49 11.74 -35.40
N LEU A 17 -30.80 10.46 -35.20
CA LEU A 17 -31.20 9.99 -33.89
C LEU A 17 -30.08 10.37 -32.92
N ALA A 18 -30.36 11.33 -32.04
CA ALA A 18 -29.55 11.55 -30.86
C ALA A 18 -29.67 10.30 -29.99
N ALA A 19 -28.69 9.40 -30.09
CA ALA A 19 -28.43 8.50 -28.98
C ALA A 19 -28.18 9.40 -27.76
N PRO A 20 -28.82 9.16 -26.61
CA PRO A 20 -28.49 9.91 -25.41
C PRO A 20 -27.00 9.71 -25.17
N GLY A 21 -26.23 10.79 -25.30
CA GLY A 21 -24.88 10.81 -24.79
C GLY A 21 -24.99 10.41 -23.33
N PHE A 22 -24.38 9.29 -22.95
CA PHE A 22 -24.09 9.06 -21.55
C PHE A 22 -23.23 10.24 -21.12
N ALA A 23 -23.86 11.23 -20.49
CA ALA A 23 -23.17 12.18 -19.66
C ALA A 23 -22.36 11.32 -18.69
N GLY A 24 -21.05 11.25 -18.89
CA GLY A 24 -20.17 10.80 -17.83
C GLY A 24 -20.50 11.69 -16.65
N ALA A 25 -21.06 11.11 -15.58
CA ALA A 25 -21.21 11.83 -14.34
C ALA A 25 -19.81 12.36 -14.01
N ALA A 26 -19.65 13.68 -14.05
CA ALA A 26 -18.44 14.30 -13.57
C ALA A 26 -18.24 13.79 -12.14
N ASP A 27 -17.04 13.28 -11.85
CA ASP A 27 -16.68 12.84 -10.51
C ASP A 27 -17.08 13.94 -9.52
N PRO A 28 -17.89 13.65 -8.49
CA PRO A 28 -18.59 14.70 -7.80
C PRO A 28 -17.60 15.58 -7.04
N GLN A 29 -17.57 16.87 -7.42
CA GLN A 29 -16.55 17.81 -6.98
C GLN A 29 -16.88 18.36 -5.60
N VAL A 30 -15.92 18.28 -4.69
CA VAL A 30 -16.05 18.90 -3.36
C VAL A 30 -16.01 20.41 -3.50
N ARG A 31 -17.07 21.08 -3.05
CA ARG A 31 -17.20 22.55 -3.03
C ARG A 31 -16.89 23.08 -1.64
N VAL A 32 -16.24 24.23 -1.55
CA VAL A 32 -15.89 24.84 -0.26
C VAL A 32 -16.43 26.26 -0.18
N TYR A 33 -17.08 26.59 0.93
CA TYR A 33 -17.61 27.91 1.21
C TYR A 33 -17.03 28.45 2.52
N LEU A 34 -16.67 29.73 2.54
CA LEU A 34 -16.33 30.47 3.75
C LEU A 34 -17.37 31.58 3.94
N ASP A 35 -18.09 31.54 5.05
CA ASP A 35 -19.16 32.50 5.37
C ASP A 35 -20.18 32.64 4.22
N GLY A 36 -20.53 31.50 3.62
CA GLY A 36 -21.45 31.40 2.48
C GLY A 36 -20.88 31.80 1.12
N LYS A 37 -19.63 32.26 1.04
CA LYS A 37 -18.95 32.63 -0.21
C LYS A 37 -18.08 31.48 -0.73
N PRO A 38 -18.15 31.13 -2.02
CA PRO A 38 -17.35 30.03 -2.56
C PRO A 38 -15.86 30.38 -2.59
N ILE A 39 -15.00 29.45 -2.17
CA ILE A 39 -13.55 29.53 -2.35
C ILE A 39 -13.20 28.84 -3.67
N GLN A 40 -12.46 29.55 -4.53
CA GLN A 40 -11.96 29.02 -5.79
C GLN A 40 -10.58 28.38 -5.58
N PHE A 41 -10.37 27.19 -6.14
CA PHE A 41 -9.09 26.48 -6.14
C PHE A 41 -8.65 26.21 -7.58
N GLU A 42 -7.35 26.35 -7.86
CA GLU A 42 -6.77 26.11 -9.19
C GLU A 42 -6.76 24.61 -9.58
N VAL A 43 -6.76 23.76 -8.56
CA VAL A 43 -6.74 22.30 -8.55
C VAL A 43 -7.76 21.89 -7.52
N GLN A 44 -8.62 20.96 -7.92
CA GLN A 44 -9.83 20.63 -7.17
C GLN A 44 -9.50 20.04 -5.79
N PRO A 45 -10.32 20.35 -4.77
CA PRO A 45 -10.27 19.66 -3.48
C PRO A 45 -10.40 18.13 -3.63
N ILE A 46 -9.67 17.40 -2.80
CA ILE A 46 -9.62 15.94 -2.80
C ILE A 46 -10.27 15.44 -1.50
N LEU A 47 -11.25 14.54 -1.61
CA LEU A 47 -11.79 13.82 -0.45
C LEU A 47 -11.08 12.47 -0.33
N GLU A 48 -10.28 12.30 0.72
CA GLU A 48 -9.51 11.08 0.97
C GLU A 48 -9.75 10.63 2.41
N ASN A 49 -10.24 9.39 2.58
CA ASN A 49 -10.50 8.79 3.89
C ASN A 49 -11.37 9.63 4.84
N GLY A 50 -12.30 10.42 4.29
CA GLY A 50 -13.16 11.32 5.07
C GLY A 50 -12.55 12.70 5.38
N THR A 51 -11.26 12.89 5.08
CA THR A 51 -10.58 14.18 5.21
C THR A 51 -10.60 14.92 3.86
N THR A 52 -11.01 16.19 3.85
CA THR A 52 -10.91 17.04 2.67
C THR A 52 -9.54 17.72 2.62
N LEU A 53 -8.76 17.42 1.59
CA LEU A 53 -7.51 18.09 1.27
C LEU A 53 -7.76 19.20 0.25
N VAL A 54 -7.18 20.37 0.51
CA VAL A 54 -7.26 21.52 -0.40
C VAL A 54 -5.89 22.13 -0.61
N GLN A 55 -5.72 22.85 -1.72
CA GLN A 55 -4.54 23.69 -1.86
C GLN A 55 -4.45 24.71 -0.72
N PHE A 56 -3.28 24.79 -0.11
CA PHE A 56 -3.10 25.58 1.11
C PHE A 56 -3.26 27.08 0.89
N ARG A 57 -2.82 27.62 -0.26
CA ARG A 57 -2.75 29.07 -0.48
C ARG A 57 -4.15 29.71 -0.47
N PRO A 58 -5.13 29.25 -1.28
CA PRO A 58 -6.46 29.84 -1.27
C PRO A 58 -7.14 29.79 0.10
N ILE A 59 -6.99 28.69 0.86
CA ILE A 59 -7.60 28.59 2.17
C ILE A 59 -6.91 29.50 3.21
N PHE A 60 -5.57 29.57 3.23
CA PHE A 60 -4.81 30.43 4.16
C PHE A 60 -5.12 31.91 3.92
N GLU A 61 -5.19 32.34 2.66
CA GLU A 61 -5.50 33.72 2.30
C GLU A 61 -6.95 34.10 2.68
N ASN A 62 -7.93 33.25 2.37
CA ASN A 62 -9.34 33.53 2.66
C ASN A 62 -9.63 33.61 4.17
N ILE A 63 -8.94 32.82 5.00
CA ILE A 63 -9.05 32.92 6.47
C ILE A 63 -8.14 34.01 7.08
N GLY A 64 -7.31 34.64 6.24
CA GLY A 64 -6.51 35.82 6.56
C GLY A 64 -5.17 35.53 7.25
N LEU A 65 -4.55 34.38 6.97
CA LEU A 65 -3.19 34.04 7.40
C LEU A 65 -2.15 34.59 6.42
N LYS A 66 -1.06 35.12 6.97
CA LYS A 66 0.18 35.37 6.22
C LYS A 66 0.91 34.05 6.00
N ILE A 67 1.33 33.81 4.77
CA ILE A 67 1.94 32.56 4.34
C ILE A 67 3.47 32.63 4.44
N GLY A 68 4.08 31.55 4.93
CA GLY A 68 5.51 31.25 4.82
C GLY A 68 5.71 29.85 4.25
N TRP A 69 6.81 29.67 3.52
CA TRP A 69 7.29 28.38 3.03
C TRP A 69 8.76 28.24 3.38
N ASP A 70 9.11 27.13 4.03
CA ASP A 70 10.50 26.73 4.25
C ASP A 70 10.78 25.51 3.37
N GLU A 71 11.67 25.70 2.40
CA GLU A 71 12.05 24.67 1.43
C GLU A 71 12.90 23.57 2.06
N ALA A 72 13.79 23.91 3.00
CA ALA A 72 14.70 22.95 3.61
C ALA A 72 13.95 21.95 4.49
N THR A 73 12.93 22.43 5.19
CA THR A 73 12.09 21.59 6.07
C THR A 73 10.80 21.14 5.40
N ARG A 74 10.51 21.59 4.17
CA ARG A 74 9.22 21.39 3.47
C ARG A 74 8.05 21.76 4.38
N THR A 75 8.12 22.92 5.02
CA THR A 75 7.12 23.38 5.99
C THR A 75 6.33 24.54 5.42
N VAL A 76 5.00 24.40 5.42
CA VAL A 76 4.10 25.55 5.20
C VAL A 76 3.70 26.14 6.54
N THR A 77 3.80 27.47 6.65
CA THR A 77 3.46 28.23 7.85
C THR A 77 2.38 29.26 7.55
N GLY A 78 1.39 29.38 8.43
CA GLY A 78 0.34 30.38 8.38
C GLY A 78 0.32 31.18 9.67
N THR A 79 0.42 32.50 9.60
CA THR A 79 0.48 33.36 10.80
C THR A 79 -0.56 34.48 10.77
N LYS A 80 -1.17 34.78 11.92
CA LYS A 80 -2.08 35.93 12.09
C LYS A 80 -2.18 36.28 13.58
N ASN A 81 -1.76 37.48 13.96
CA ASN A 81 -1.67 37.91 15.36
C ASN A 81 -0.87 36.86 16.18
N ASP A 82 -1.46 36.32 17.24
CA ASP A 82 -0.85 35.30 18.12
C ASP A 82 -1.06 33.86 17.61
N LEU A 83 -1.62 33.67 16.41
CA LEU A 83 -1.81 32.35 15.78
C LEU A 83 -0.66 32.05 14.81
N SER A 84 -0.02 30.90 14.99
CA SER A 84 0.96 30.30 14.09
C SER A 84 0.60 28.84 13.86
N ILE A 85 0.30 28.48 12.61
CA ILE A 85 0.05 27.11 12.15
C ILE A 85 1.26 26.66 11.33
N LYS A 86 1.91 25.55 11.69
CA LYS A 86 2.99 24.93 10.90
C LYS A 86 2.58 23.54 10.50
N LEU A 87 2.67 23.24 9.21
CA LEU A 87 2.36 21.92 8.65
C LEU A 87 3.56 21.46 7.82
N VAL A 88 4.08 20.28 8.12
CA VAL A 88 5.20 19.69 7.40
C VAL A 88 4.67 18.74 6.33
N ILE A 89 5.17 18.84 5.11
CA ILE A 89 4.73 17.93 4.03
C ILE A 89 5.11 16.50 4.38
N GLU A 90 4.18 15.56 4.14
CA GLU A 90 4.33 14.12 4.42
C GLU A 90 4.50 13.78 5.91
N ASP A 91 4.17 14.73 6.79
CA ASP A 91 4.09 14.56 8.23
C ASP A 91 2.68 14.83 8.74
N THR A 92 2.21 14.03 9.70
CA THR A 92 0.95 14.28 10.41
C THR A 92 1.14 15.13 11.65
N ASP A 93 2.39 15.44 12.03
CA ASP A 93 2.68 16.43 13.05
C ASP A 93 2.41 17.84 12.51
N ALA A 94 1.50 18.54 13.18
CA ALA A 94 1.20 19.94 12.96
C ALA A 94 1.43 20.74 14.24
N TYR A 95 1.74 22.02 14.11
CA TYR A 95 1.94 22.88 15.27
C TYR A 95 0.99 24.06 15.23
N ILE A 96 0.23 24.26 16.31
CA ILE A 96 -0.55 25.48 16.56
C ILE A 96 0.11 26.18 17.73
N ASN A 97 0.67 27.36 17.51
CA ASN A 97 1.40 28.13 18.53
C ASN A 97 2.48 27.29 19.23
N ASP A 98 3.26 26.57 18.40
CA ASP A 98 4.30 25.63 18.82
C ASP A 98 3.83 24.45 19.69
N ARG A 99 2.51 24.29 19.88
CA ARG A 99 1.93 23.07 20.46
C ARG A 99 1.67 22.06 19.36
N LEU A 100 2.18 20.84 19.58
CA LEU A 100 1.95 19.70 18.71
C LEU A 100 0.47 19.32 18.68
N ASN A 101 -0.07 19.17 17.48
CA ASN A 101 -1.38 18.65 17.16
C ASN A 101 -1.23 17.61 16.05
N GLU A 102 -2.05 16.57 16.09
CA GLU A 102 -1.98 15.48 15.12
C GLU A 102 -3.04 15.66 14.03
N LEU A 103 -2.64 15.48 12.78
CA LEU A 103 -3.52 15.51 11.62
C LEU A 103 -4.05 14.11 11.31
N GLU A 104 -5.33 14.01 10.96
CA GLU A 104 -5.92 12.78 10.40
C GLU A 104 -5.24 12.35 9.09
N LEU A 105 -4.77 13.33 8.31
CA LEU A 105 -4.06 13.10 7.06
C LEU A 105 -2.92 14.11 6.92
N ALA A 106 -1.73 13.63 6.54
CA ALA A 106 -0.58 14.51 6.32
C ALA A 106 -0.81 15.47 5.14
N PRO A 107 -0.26 16.69 5.15
CA PRO A 107 -0.14 17.53 3.97
C PRO A 107 0.67 16.81 2.88
N ARG A 108 0.38 17.07 1.61
CA ARG A 108 1.04 16.40 0.48
C ARG A 108 1.44 17.37 -0.60
N LEU A 109 2.43 16.96 -1.39
CA LEU A 109 2.78 17.61 -2.64
C LEU A 109 2.20 16.79 -3.80
N ILE A 110 1.23 17.36 -4.52
CA ILE A 110 0.57 16.71 -5.65
C ILE A 110 0.76 17.62 -6.87
N GLU A 111 1.48 17.13 -7.88
CA GLU A 111 1.77 17.87 -9.12
C GLU A 111 2.35 19.28 -8.85
N GLY A 112 3.22 19.40 -7.86
CA GLY A 112 3.84 20.68 -7.47
C GLY A 112 2.97 21.59 -6.58
N ASN A 113 1.74 21.18 -6.27
CA ASN A 113 0.83 21.91 -5.39
C ASN A 113 0.81 21.31 -3.99
N THR A 114 0.88 22.16 -2.97
CA THR A 114 0.79 21.74 -1.57
C THR A 114 -0.68 21.64 -1.14
N PHE A 115 -1.09 20.45 -0.75
CA PHE A 115 -2.40 20.13 -0.21
C PHE A 115 -2.35 19.97 1.31
N VAL A 116 -3.33 20.54 2.02
CA VAL A 116 -3.42 20.54 3.48
C VAL A 116 -4.83 20.11 3.93
N PRO A 117 -4.98 19.50 5.12
CA PRO A 117 -6.29 19.21 5.68
C PRO A 117 -7.09 20.48 5.96
N LEU A 118 -8.19 20.67 5.24
CA LEU A 118 -9.00 21.87 5.31
C LEU A 118 -9.53 22.11 6.72
N ARG A 119 -10.09 21.06 7.34
CA ARG A 119 -10.75 21.17 8.64
C ARG A 119 -9.79 21.67 9.70
N PHE A 120 -8.62 21.03 9.81
CA PHE A 120 -7.60 21.42 10.77
C PHE A 120 -7.19 22.89 10.64
N VAL A 121 -6.87 23.34 9.42
CA VAL A 121 -6.45 24.72 9.15
C VAL A 121 -7.55 25.72 9.53
N SER A 122 -8.80 25.38 9.22
CA SER A 122 -9.95 26.24 9.47
C SER A 122 -10.27 26.34 10.97
N GLU A 123 -10.32 25.21 11.67
CA GLU A 123 -10.62 25.14 13.11
C GLU A 123 -9.48 25.75 13.95
N ALA A 124 -8.23 25.55 13.54
CA ALA A 124 -7.08 26.22 14.16
C ALA A 124 -7.18 27.76 14.09
N SER A 125 -7.90 28.30 13.11
CA SER A 125 -8.21 29.73 12.99
C SER A 125 -9.45 30.18 13.76
N GLY A 126 -10.05 29.31 14.55
CA GLY A 126 -11.24 29.57 15.37
C GLY A 126 -12.56 29.53 14.60
N LYS A 127 -12.60 28.89 13.42
CA LYS A 127 -13.81 28.73 12.60
C LYS A 127 -14.42 27.35 12.80
N GLU A 128 -15.73 27.25 12.65
CA GLU A 128 -16.43 25.96 12.63
C GLU A 128 -16.45 25.39 11.21
N VAL A 129 -16.39 24.05 11.07
CA VAL A 129 -16.42 23.37 9.78
C VAL A 129 -17.52 22.32 9.75
N THR A 130 -18.44 22.45 8.81
CA THR A 130 -19.52 21.48 8.59
C THR A 130 -19.42 20.87 7.20
N TRP A 131 -19.94 19.64 7.06
CA TRP A 131 -19.97 18.88 5.82
C TRP A 131 -21.42 18.58 5.43
N ASP A 132 -21.79 18.88 4.19
CA ASP A 132 -23.03 18.47 3.57
C ASP A 132 -22.76 17.39 2.52
N GLY A 133 -23.09 16.14 2.87
CA GLY A 133 -22.92 14.99 2.01
C GLY A 133 -23.86 14.96 0.80
N ASN A 134 -25.00 15.66 0.83
CA ASN A 134 -25.94 15.69 -0.30
C ASN A 134 -25.43 16.59 -1.42
N THR A 135 -24.77 17.69 -1.06
CA THR A 135 -24.23 18.65 -2.02
C THR A 135 -22.72 18.52 -2.23
N MET A 136 -22.09 17.60 -1.50
CA MET A 136 -20.63 17.43 -1.40
C MET A 136 -19.93 18.75 -1.15
N SER A 137 -20.35 19.43 -0.09
CA SER A 137 -19.81 20.75 0.23
C SER A 137 -19.33 20.87 1.67
N VAL A 138 -18.25 21.63 1.83
CA VAL A 138 -17.68 22.02 3.11
C VAL A 138 -18.05 23.47 3.38
N HIS A 139 -18.60 23.76 4.55
CA HIS A 139 -18.93 25.11 5.00
C HIS A 139 -18.06 25.49 6.18
N ILE A 140 -17.28 26.56 6.03
CA ILE A 140 -16.45 27.16 7.05
C ILE A 140 -17.17 28.39 7.57
N ILE A 141 -17.38 28.46 8.88
CA ILE A 141 -18.23 29.47 9.52
C ILE A 141 -17.39 30.26 10.54
N SER A 142 -17.33 31.57 10.37
CA SER A 142 -16.71 32.49 11.34
C SER A 142 -17.63 32.70 12.55
N PRO A 143 -17.11 32.76 13.78
CA PRO A 143 -17.92 33.10 14.95
C PRO A 143 -18.48 34.52 14.80
N ALA A 144 -19.76 34.73 15.14
CA ALA A 144 -20.44 36.00 14.99
C ALA A 144 -19.79 37.08 15.88
N ASN A 145 -19.43 38.24 15.30
CA ASN A 145 -18.95 39.41 16.05
C ASN A 145 -20.05 39.90 17.02
N SER A 146 -19.80 39.79 18.32
CA SER A 146 -20.62 40.39 19.37
C SER A 146 -20.32 41.90 19.49
N THR A 147 -21.13 42.74 18.84
CA THR A 147 -21.25 44.16 19.20
C THR A 147 -22.22 44.29 20.38
N GLY A 148 -21.70 44.53 21.59
CA GLY A 148 -22.49 44.70 22.82
C GLY A 148 -23.30 46.00 22.90
N PRO A 149 -24.12 46.17 23.96
CA PRO A 149 -23.69 47.11 25.01
C PRO A 149 -24.12 46.73 26.45
N GLY A 150 -23.36 47.21 27.43
CA GLY A 150 -23.90 47.75 28.69
C GLY A 150 -24.26 46.77 29.83
N ASN A 151 -23.34 46.68 30.78
CA ASN A 151 -23.42 46.11 32.14
C ASN A 151 -24.72 46.38 32.94
N SER A 152 -25.34 45.34 33.50
CA SER A 152 -25.97 45.33 34.84
C SER A 152 -26.16 43.89 35.32
N GLY A 153 -25.72 43.61 36.54
CA GLY A 153 -25.57 42.27 37.11
C GLY A 153 -26.84 41.40 37.11
N GLY A 154 -26.61 40.13 36.81
CA GLY A 154 -27.53 39.03 37.03
C GLY A 154 -26.76 37.73 36.90
N THR A 155 -26.41 37.12 38.03
CA THR A 155 -25.85 35.76 38.11
C THR A 155 -26.94 34.76 37.73
N PRO A 156 -26.63 33.76 36.88
CA PRO A 156 -27.17 32.41 37.07
C PRO A 156 -25.98 31.43 36.99
N GLY A 157 -25.60 30.76 38.07
CA GLY A 157 -26.44 29.76 38.74
C GLY A 157 -25.87 28.39 38.38
N GLY A 158 -24.84 27.99 39.12
CA GLY A 158 -24.33 26.63 39.09
C GLY A 158 -25.30 25.65 39.75
N GLY A 159 -25.21 24.39 39.31
CA GLY A 159 -25.98 23.24 39.76
C GLY A 159 -26.49 22.50 38.52
N ASP A 160 -26.21 21.23 38.27
CA ASP A 160 -25.78 20.16 39.16
C ASP A 160 -25.29 18.98 38.30
N TYR A 161 -24.09 18.48 38.59
CA TYR A 161 -23.67 17.11 38.28
C TYR A 161 -22.97 16.56 39.53
N GLY A 162 -23.66 16.53 40.68
CA GLY A 162 -23.38 15.57 41.75
C GLY A 162 -23.89 14.19 41.33
N THR A 163 -23.22 13.07 41.57
CA THR A 163 -22.49 12.69 42.79
C THR A 163 -21.39 11.67 42.49
N LYS A 164 -20.31 11.77 43.26
CA LYS A 164 -19.24 10.77 43.40
C LYS A 164 -19.77 9.34 43.54
N ARG A 165 -19.31 8.47 42.63
CA ARG A 165 -18.86 7.11 42.96
C ARG A 165 -17.59 6.90 42.16
N GLY A 166 -16.50 6.57 42.86
CA GLY A 166 -15.14 6.81 42.41
C GLY A 166 -14.76 6.10 41.12
N ASP A 167 -14.14 6.84 40.21
CA ASP A 167 -13.21 6.30 39.23
C ASP A 167 -11.99 7.22 39.21
N THR A 168 -10.83 6.60 39.37
CA THR A 168 -9.51 7.20 39.52
C THR A 168 -9.09 7.99 38.28
N ASP A 169 -8.38 9.11 38.51
CA ASP A 169 -7.56 9.83 37.54
C ASP A 169 -6.54 8.89 36.85
N ALA A 170 -6.97 8.15 35.81
CA ALA A 170 -6.14 7.18 35.11
C ALA A 170 -6.33 7.29 33.59
N ASN A 171 -6.10 8.48 33.00
CA ASN A 171 -5.73 8.58 31.58
C ASN A 171 -5.31 9.99 31.13
N LYS A 172 -4.36 10.62 31.83
CA LYS A 172 -3.46 11.54 31.13
C LYS A 172 -2.31 10.70 30.61
N SER A 173 -2.16 10.58 29.28
CA SER A 173 -0.98 9.95 28.71
C SER A 173 0.24 10.80 29.08
N GLU A 174 1.06 10.28 29.99
CA GLU A 174 2.33 10.89 30.33
C GLU A 174 3.27 10.75 29.14
N ARG A 175 4.11 11.73 28.84
CA ARG A 175 5.19 11.52 27.87
C ARG A 175 6.42 11.03 28.61
N GLY A 176 7.11 10.04 28.06
CA GLY A 176 8.29 9.49 28.68
C GLY A 176 9.12 8.62 27.76
N ASP A 177 10.21 8.13 28.33
CA ASP A 177 11.12 7.22 27.66
C ASP A 177 10.92 5.80 28.19
N TYR A 178 10.96 4.83 27.30
CA TYR A 178 10.88 3.42 27.63
C TYR A 178 12.03 2.68 26.97
N THR A 179 12.88 2.04 27.77
CA THR A 179 13.95 1.19 27.23
C THR A 179 13.44 -0.26 27.20
N TYR A 180 13.31 -0.80 26.00
CA TYR A 180 12.97 -2.19 25.80
C TYR A 180 14.12 -3.08 26.27
N PRO A 181 13.84 -4.35 26.65
CA PRO A 181 14.87 -5.28 27.10
C PRO A 181 16.01 -5.51 26.10
N ASN A 182 15.79 -5.29 24.80
CA ASN A 182 16.81 -5.40 23.75
C ASN A 182 17.68 -4.13 23.61
N GLY A 183 17.47 -3.11 24.44
CA GLY A 183 18.16 -1.83 24.38
C GLY A 183 17.55 -0.83 23.40
N ASP A 184 16.50 -1.21 22.65
CA ASP A 184 15.73 -0.26 21.86
C ASP A 184 15.09 0.76 22.79
N ARG A 185 15.02 2.01 22.33
CA ARG A 185 14.50 3.12 23.12
C ARG A 185 13.26 3.66 22.45
N TYR A 186 12.19 3.75 23.20
CA TYR A 186 11.00 4.48 22.80
C TYR A 186 10.95 5.81 23.51
N THR A 187 10.46 6.82 22.79
CA THR A 187 10.14 8.13 23.33
C THR A 187 8.74 8.49 22.83
N GLY A 188 7.80 8.79 23.72
CA GLY A 188 6.44 9.09 23.29
C GLY A 188 5.41 9.06 24.40
N GLN A 189 4.15 8.86 24.03
CA GLN A 189 3.05 8.73 24.96
C GLN A 189 3.13 7.42 25.75
N MET A 190 2.73 7.49 27.01
CA MET A 190 2.84 6.41 27.98
C MET A 190 1.54 6.30 28.76
N VAL A 191 1.13 5.07 29.04
CA VAL A 191 0.07 4.75 30.00
C VAL A 191 0.58 3.66 30.93
N ASN A 192 0.48 3.87 32.24
CA ASN A 192 0.95 2.94 33.27
C ASN A 192 2.42 2.49 33.11
N GLY A 193 3.29 3.39 32.64
CA GLY A 193 4.71 3.09 32.43
C GLY A 193 5.03 2.26 31.19
N TYR A 194 4.05 2.04 30.30
CA TYR A 194 4.24 1.36 29.01
C TYR A 194 4.00 2.31 27.83
N PRO A 195 4.68 2.11 26.69
CA PRO A 195 4.40 2.86 25.46
C PRO A 195 2.95 2.64 25.01
N GLU A 196 2.18 3.71 24.94
CA GLU A 196 0.77 3.71 24.60
C GLU A 196 0.42 5.03 23.91
N GLY A 197 -0.16 4.97 22.71
CA GLY A 197 -0.33 6.13 21.85
C GLY A 197 0.92 6.42 21.00
N ARG A 198 1.04 7.64 20.48
CA ARG A 198 2.04 7.95 19.45
C ARG A 198 3.45 8.11 20.02
N GLY A 199 4.43 7.56 19.32
CA GLY A 199 5.84 7.81 19.62
C GLY A 199 6.81 7.19 18.63
N LYS A 200 8.09 7.28 18.97
CA LYS A 200 9.21 6.86 18.12
C LYS A 200 10.01 5.79 18.83
N LEU A 201 10.32 4.71 18.11
CA LEU A 201 11.17 3.61 18.56
C LEU A 201 12.51 3.67 17.82
N TYR A 202 13.59 3.63 18.57
CA TYR A 202 14.96 3.65 18.10
C TYR A 202 15.66 2.36 18.48
N ASN A 203 16.56 1.87 17.65
CA ASN A 203 17.43 0.75 18.02
C ASN A 203 18.50 1.19 19.04
N LEU A 204 19.26 0.24 19.58
CA LEU A 204 20.37 0.50 20.49
C LEU A 204 21.44 1.46 19.91
N GLY A 205 21.61 1.46 18.59
CA GLY A 205 22.52 2.37 17.87
C GLY A 205 21.94 3.77 17.64
N GLY A 206 20.75 4.07 18.15
CA GLY A 206 20.07 5.37 18.01
C GLY A 206 19.39 5.59 16.66
N LYS A 207 19.31 4.59 15.78
CA LYS A 207 18.60 4.71 14.51
C LYS A 207 17.11 4.45 14.69
N LEU A 208 16.29 5.29 14.07
CA LEU A 208 14.83 5.15 14.09
C LEU A 208 14.42 3.82 13.43
N LEU A 209 13.54 3.07 14.09
CA LEU A 209 12.95 1.82 13.62
C LEU A 209 11.47 1.97 13.31
N PHE A 210 10.77 2.80 14.09
CA PHE A 210 9.34 2.99 13.96
C PHE A 210 8.91 4.38 14.42
N ASP A 211 7.97 4.96 13.71
CA ASP A 211 7.31 6.23 14.04
C ASP A 211 5.80 6.04 13.81
N GLY A 212 5.01 6.02 14.88
CA GLY A 212 3.58 5.75 14.78
C GLY A 212 2.91 5.47 16.11
N MET A 213 1.69 4.93 16.04
CA MET A 213 0.90 4.55 17.20
C MET A 213 1.48 3.31 17.87
N MET A 214 1.39 3.27 19.20
CA MET A 214 1.74 2.13 20.04
C MET A 214 0.53 1.70 20.87
N THR A 215 0.38 0.39 21.06
CA THR A 215 -0.61 -0.20 21.96
C THR A 215 0.06 -1.31 22.75
N ASN A 216 0.05 -1.20 24.08
CA ASN A 216 0.73 -2.13 24.98
C ASN A 216 2.23 -2.35 24.64
N GLY A 217 2.95 -1.30 24.25
CA GLY A 217 4.36 -1.41 23.90
C GLY A 217 4.66 -1.99 22.51
N LEU A 218 3.67 -2.23 21.67
CA LEU A 218 3.83 -2.73 20.29
C LEU A 218 3.25 -1.73 19.28
N PRO A 219 3.67 -1.76 18.00
CA PRO A 219 3.01 -0.99 16.94
C PRO A 219 1.50 -1.22 16.95
N GLY A 220 0.76 -0.13 17.12
CA GLY A 220 -0.69 -0.10 17.23
C GLY A 220 -1.37 0.23 15.89
N ASP A 221 -2.69 0.34 15.95
CA ASP A 221 -3.53 0.70 14.80
C ASP A 221 -3.27 2.15 14.35
N GLY A 222 -3.31 2.38 13.05
CA GLY A 222 -3.18 3.71 12.46
C GLY A 222 -2.02 3.83 11.49
N ARG A 223 -1.78 5.05 11.00
CA ARG A 223 -0.69 5.31 10.07
C ARG A 223 0.65 5.27 10.80
N SER A 224 1.64 4.64 10.19
CA SER A 224 2.98 4.53 10.75
C SER A 224 4.05 4.46 9.67
N LYS A 225 5.28 4.76 10.07
CA LYS A 225 6.50 4.56 9.28
C LYS A 225 7.38 3.52 9.97
N SER A 226 7.84 2.51 9.25
CA SER A 226 8.89 1.59 9.70
C SER A 226 10.17 1.79 8.89
N TYR A 227 11.30 1.49 9.51
CA TYR A 227 12.62 1.72 8.95
C TYR A 227 13.49 0.48 9.11
N TYR A 228 14.32 0.22 8.11
CA TYR A 228 15.37 -0.78 8.18
C TYR A 228 16.43 -0.38 9.23
N GLU A 229 17.21 -1.34 9.73
CA GLU A 229 18.30 -1.06 10.68
C GLU A 229 19.37 -0.11 10.14
N ASN A 230 19.48 0.01 8.81
CA ASN A 230 20.38 0.97 8.19
C ASN A 230 19.85 2.42 8.26
N GLY A 231 18.58 2.62 8.65
CA GLY A 231 17.88 3.90 8.76
C GLY A 231 17.04 4.25 7.52
N GLN A 232 17.04 3.43 6.47
CA GLN A 232 16.20 3.64 5.30
C GLN A 232 14.74 3.36 5.64
N LEU A 233 13.84 4.18 5.10
CA LEU A 233 12.40 3.94 5.19
C LEU A 233 12.10 2.58 4.56
N GLU A 234 11.33 1.75 5.25
CA GLU A 234 10.86 0.45 4.76
C GLU A 234 9.40 0.55 4.33
N PHE A 235 8.57 1.18 5.17
CA PHE A 235 7.14 1.24 4.97
C PHE A 235 6.60 2.59 5.47
N ASP A 236 5.64 3.15 4.74
CA ASP A 236 4.81 4.29 5.15
C ASP A 236 3.36 3.96 4.80
N GLY A 237 2.55 3.62 5.79
CA GLY A 237 1.18 3.20 5.56
C GLY A 237 0.43 2.83 6.83
N ASN A 238 -0.77 2.27 6.68
CA ASN A 238 -1.60 1.94 7.84
C ASN A 238 -1.28 0.54 8.40
N LEU A 239 -1.40 0.43 9.71
CA LEU A 239 -1.37 -0.82 10.46
C LEU A 239 -2.71 -1.08 11.13
N LYS A 240 -3.03 -2.36 11.28
CA LYS A 240 -4.09 -2.87 12.14
C LYS A 240 -3.60 -4.13 12.84
N ASN A 241 -3.62 -4.13 14.17
CA ASN A 241 -3.01 -5.15 15.03
C ASN A 241 -1.54 -5.42 14.66
N GLY A 242 -0.77 -4.38 14.34
CA GLY A 242 0.62 -4.48 13.90
C GLY A 242 0.82 -5.02 12.47
N VAL A 243 -0.25 -5.27 11.72
CA VAL A 243 -0.19 -5.82 10.36
C VAL A 243 -0.53 -4.73 9.33
N ARG A 244 0.22 -4.68 8.22
CA ARG A 244 -0.02 -3.72 7.12
C ARG A 244 -1.44 -3.88 6.56
N THR A 245 -2.14 -2.76 6.44
CA THR A 245 -3.49 -2.70 5.89
C THR A 245 -3.74 -1.37 5.19
N GLY A 246 -4.76 -1.31 4.32
CA GLY A 246 -5.14 -0.09 3.62
C GLY A 246 -3.99 0.47 2.78
N SER A 247 -3.99 1.76 2.51
CA SER A 247 -2.96 2.39 1.68
C SER A 247 -1.58 2.41 2.35
N GLY A 248 -0.54 2.16 1.56
CA GLY A 248 0.84 2.28 2.01
C GLY A 248 1.86 2.24 0.87
N LYS A 249 3.07 2.67 1.18
CA LYS A 249 4.25 2.59 0.32
C LYS A 249 5.28 1.71 0.96
N GLN A 250 5.94 0.88 0.15
CA GLN A 250 7.04 0.03 0.57
C GLN A 250 8.29 0.38 -0.21
N TYR A 251 9.43 0.40 0.47
CA TYR A 251 10.74 0.76 -0.07
C TYR A 251 11.74 -0.36 0.18
N SER A 252 12.80 -0.42 -0.62
CA SER A 252 13.92 -1.33 -0.43
C SER A 252 14.87 -0.80 0.64
N SER A 253 15.79 -1.65 1.12
CA SER A 253 16.86 -1.24 2.02
C SER A 253 17.87 -0.26 1.38
N THR A 254 17.78 -0.04 0.07
CA THR A 254 18.55 0.98 -0.67
C THR A 254 17.77 2.27 -0.90
N GLY A 255 16.50 2.34 -0.46
CA GLY A 255 15.63 3.51 -0.58
C GLY A 255 14.80 3.56 -1.86
N SER A 256 14.89 2.56 -2.75
CA SER A 256 14.06 2.49 -3.96
C SER A 256 12.61 2.19 -3.58
N LEU A 257 11.64 2.94 -4.13
CA LEU A 257 10.22 2.61 -3.99
C LEU A 257 9.96 1.25 -4.66
N LEU A 258 9.48 0.27 -3.89
CA LEU A 258 9.13 -1.07 -4.36
C LEU A 258 7.65 -1.16 -4.68
N PHE A 259 6.79 -0.54 -3.86
CA PHE A 259 5.35 -0.66 -4.01
C PHE A 259 4.62 0.60 -3.54
N ASP A 260 3.56 0.96 -4.24
CA ASP A 260 2.60 2.01 -3.87
C ASP A 260 1.17 1.50 -4.13
N GLY A 261 0.38 1.30 -3.07
CA GLY A 261 -0.94 0.71 -3.20
C GLY A 261 -1.61 0.35 -1.89
N THR A 262 -2.56 -0.59 -1.93
CA THR A 262 -3.29 -1.11 -0.77
C THR A 262 -2.74 -2.46 -0.30
N PHE A 263 -2.87 -2.69 1.00
CA PHE A 263 -2.52 -3.92 1.69
C PHE A 263 -3.76 -4.53 2.35
N SER A 264 -3.86 -5.86 2.30
CA SER A 264 -4.88 -6.62 3.01
C SER A 264 -4.20 -7.77 3.76
N VAL A 265 -4.38 -7.79 5.08
CA VAL A 265 -3.81 -8.81 5.98
C VAL A 265 -2.29 -8.98 5.78
N GLY A 266 -1.57 -7.86 5.64
CA GLY A 266 -0.11 -7.84 5.53
C GLY A 266 0.44 -8.00 4.12
N GLY A 267 -0.35 -8.56 3.19
CA GLY A 267 0.02 -8.72 1.79
C GLY A 267 -0.46 -7.56 0.92
N ARG A 268 0.20 -7.35 -0.22
CA ARG A 268 -0.26 -6.42 -1.27
C ARG A 268 -1.61 -6.91 -1.81
N GLU A 269 -2.53 -5.98 -2.01
CA GLU A 269 -3.86 -6.24 -2.57
C GLU A 269 -3.99 -5.64 -3.97
N LYS A 270 -3.72 -4.33 -4.13
CA LYS A 270 -3.76 -3.65 -5.43
C LYS A 270 -2.81 -2.46 -5.42
N GLY A 271 -2.08 -2.23 -6.49
CA GLY A 271 -1.17 -1.08 -6.55
C GLY A 271 -0.19 -1.11 -7.71
N THR A 272 0.86 -0.32 -7.57
CA THR A 272 1.99 -0.27 -8.49
C THR A 272 3.19 -0.95 -7.83
N LEU A 273 3.70 -2.02 -8.44
CA LEU A 273 4.98 -2.66 -8.10
C LEU A 273 6.04 -2.13 -9.05
N TYR A 274 7.15 -1.66 -8.50
CA TYR A 274 8.31 -1.15 -9.24
C TYR A 274 9.41 -2.20 -9.21
N TYR A 275 9.94 -2.54 -10.38
CA TYR A 275 11.03 -3.50 -10.54
C TYR A 275 12.37 -2.79 -10.67
N ASP A 276 13.45 -3.44 -10.21
CA ASP A 276 14.82 -2.90 -10.27
C ASP A 276 15.29 -2.61 -11.71
N ASN A 277 14.75 -3.34 -12.69
CA ASN A 277 15.05 -3.13 -14.10
C ASN A 277 14.38 -1.86 -14.68
N GLY A 278 13.55 -1.16 -13.91
CA GLY A 278 12.80 0.04 -14.30
C GLY A 278 11.39 -0.23 -14.85
N ASP A 279 10.99 -1.49 -14.95
CA ASP A 279 9.61 -1.84 -15.29
C ASP A 279 8.68 -1.55 -14.10
N LYS A 280 7.38 -1.40 -14.36
CA LYS A 280 6.37 -1.29 -13.30
C LYS A 280 5.09 -2.03 -13.66
N TYR A 281 4.56 -2.78 -12.71
CA TYR A 281 3.27 -3.44 -12.81
C TYR A 281 2.21 -2.64 -12.05
N ILE A 282 1.01 -2.52 -12.62
CA ILE A 282 -0.15 -1.83 -12.04
C ILE A 282 -1.32 -2.80 -12.08
N GLY A 283 -1.84 -3.21 -10.93
CA GLY A 283 -2.94 -4.16 -10.88
C GLY A 283 -3.15 -4.82 -9.52
N PRO A 284 -3.96 -5.90 -9.47
CA PRO A 284 -4.17 -6.69 -8.27
C PRO A 284 -2.98 -7.59 -7.95
N PHE A 285 -2.93 -8.03 -6.69
CA PHE A 285 -1.94 -8.95 -6.18
C PHE A 285 -2.61 -10.11 -5.46
N ASP A 286 -2.01 -11.29 -5.59
CA ASP A 286 -2.29 -12.45 -4.76
C ASP A 286 -0.96 -13.00 -4.25
N ASN A 287 -0.86 -13.24 -2.94
CA ASN A 287 0.37 -13.68 -2.28
C ASN A 287 1.60 -12.82 -2.68
N ASP A 288 1.44 -11.49 -2.63
CA ASP A 288 2.44 -10.48 -2.99
C ASP A 288 2.92 -10.49 -4.46
N LYS A 289 2.24 -11.22 -5.34
CA LYS A 289 2.57 -11.30 -6.77
C LYS A 289 1.45 -10.73 -7.65
N PRO A 290 1.80 -10.12 -8.80
CA PRO A 290 0.83 -9.71 -9.82
C PRO A 290 -0.16 -10.84 -10.16
N SER A 291 -1.46 -10.53 -10.10
CA SER A 291 -2.52 -11.50 -10.34
C SER A 291 -3.78 -10.83 -10.90
N GLY A 292 -4.52 -11.53 -11.75
CA GLY A 292 -5.70 -10.99 -12.43
C GLY A 292 -5.36 -9.94 -13.48
N ALA A 293 -6.38 -9.17 -13.92
CA ALA A 293 -6.21 -8.15 -14.95
C ALA A 293 -5.31 -7.00 -14.48
N GLY A 294 -4.21 -6.76 -15.20
CA GLY A 294 -3.24 -5.73 -14.85
C GLY A 294 -2.50 -5.15 -16.05
N LYS A 295 -1.58 -4.24 -15.75
CA LYS A 295 -0.80 -3.49 -16.74
C LYS A 295 0.67 -3.50 -16.36
N LEU A 296 1.52 -3.99 -17.26
CA LEU A 296 2.98 -3.92 -17.13
C LEU A 296 3.51 -2.84 -18.08
N VAL A 297 4.15 -1.82 -17.52
CA VAL A 297 4.83 -0.76 -18.26
C VAL A 297 6.32 -1.05 -18.21
N TYR A 298 6.91 -1.26 -19.38
CA TYR A 298 8.33 -1.55 -19.50
C TYR A 298 9.15 -0.25 -19.40
N LYS A 299 10.42 -0.36 -19.01
CA LYS A 299 11.36 0.77 -18.93
C LYS A 299 11.48 1.55 -20.26
N ASN A 300 11.33 0.87 -21.39
CA ASN A 300 11.36 1.49 -22.71
C ASN A 300 10.07 2.27 -23.05
N GLY A 301 9.05 2.22 -22.19
CA GLY A 301 7.74 2.87 -22.35
C GLY A 301 6.68 2.00 -23.04
N ASP A 302 7.04 0.79 -23.50
CA ASP A 302 6.06 -0.15 -24.04
C ASP A 302 5.12 -0.62 -22.92
N VAL A 303 3.94 -1.08 -23.29
CA VAL A 303 2.89 -1.44 -22.34
C VAL A 303 2.30 -2.80 -22.70
N TYR A 304 2.16 -3.67 -21.72
CA TYR A 304 1.31 -4.85 -21.79
C TYR A 304 0.10 -4.67 -20.87
N GLU A 305 -1.10 -4.94 -21.37
CA GLU A 305 -2.36 -4.98 -20.61
C GLU A 305 -3.02 -6.34 -20.83
N GLY A 306 -3.29 -7.09 -19.76
CA GLY A 306 -3.83 -8.45 -19.85
C GLY A 306 -3.93 -9.14 -18.50
N ASP A 307 -4.22 -10.44 -18.49
CA ASP A 307 -4.30 -11.22 -17.27
C ASP A 307 -2.91 -11.63 -16.76
N PHE A 308 -2.78 -11.68 -15.43
CA PHE A 308 -1.59 -12.11 -14.73
C PHE A 308 -1.90 -13.30 -13.83
N PHE A 309 -0.97 -14.23 -13.75
CA PHE A 309 -1.01 -15.35 -12.81
C PHE A 309 0.38 -15.58 -12.24
N ASP A 310 0.50 -15.54 -10.91
CA ASP A 310 1.75 -15.74 -10.17
C ASP A 310 2.91 -14.85 -10.67
N GLY A 311 2.61 -13.59 -11.00
CA GLY A 311 3.60 -12.63 -11.49
C GLY A 311 3.88 -12.70 -13.00
N ARG A 312 3.13 -13.47 -13.78
CA ARG A 312 3.38 -13.69 -15.20
C ARG A 312 2.17 -13.33 -16.05
N ARG A 313 2.43 -12.82 -17.26
CA ARG A 313 1.43 -12.66 -18.31
C ARG A 313 0.85 -14.02 -18.68
N GLU A 314 -0.46 -14.15 -18.60
CA GLU A 314 -1.22 -15.37 -18.86
C GLU A 314 -2.54 -14.99 -19.57
N GLY A 315 -3.11 -15.90 -20.37
CA GLY A 315 -4.38 -15.64 -21.04
C GLY A 315 -4.28 -14.54 -22.11
N LYS A 316 -5.33 -13.74 -22.26
CA LYS A 316 -5.39 -12.74 -23.33
C LYS A 316 -4.71 -11.44 -22.91
N GLY A 317 -3.96 -10.84 -23.82
CA GLY A 317 -3.31 -9.56 -23.58
C GLY A 317 -3.09 -8.73 -24.83
N THR A 318 -2.85 -7.44 -24.60
CA THR A 318 -2.49 -6.44 -25.59
C THR A 318 -1.13 -5.87 -25.24
N TYR A 319 -0.15 -6.06 -26.12
CA TYR A 319 1.13 -5.36 -26.07
C TYR A 319 1.08 -4.14 -27.00
N LYS A 320 1.44 -2.97 -26.52
CA LYS A 320 1.47 -1.71 -27.27
C LYS A 320 2.87 -1.11 -27.20
N THR A 321 3.44 -0.81 -28.37
CA THR A 321 4.72 -0.11 -28.44
C THR A 321 4.54 1.38 -28.15
N THR A 322 5.61 2.06 -27.74
CA THR A 322 5.64 3.53 -27.65
C THR A 322 5.24 4.25 -28.94
N LYS A 323 5.46 3.60 -30.11
CA LYS A 323 5.07 4.13 -31.43
C LYS A 323 3.58 3.98 -31.72
N GLY A 324 2.85 3.15 -30.95
CA GLY A 324 1.41 2.97 -31.06
C GLY A 324 0.96 1.68 -31.77
N GLU A 325 1.89 0.86 -32.27
CA GLU A 325 1.59 -0.47 -32.83
C GLU A 325 1.09 -1.40 -31.72
N LYS A 326 0.24 -2.36 -32.08
CA LYS A 326 -0.39 -3.27 -31.11
C LYS A 326 -0.25 -4.73 -31.51
N LEU A 327 0.08 -5.59 -30.56
CA LEU A 327 -0.03 -7.04 -30.65
C LEU A 327 -1.13 -7.49 -29.69
N ILE A 328 -2.12 -8.22 -30.19
CA ILE A 328 -3.26 -8.71 -29.40
C ILE A 328 -3.34 -10.21 -29.55
N GLY A 329 -3.36 -10.95 -28.44
CA GLY A 329 -3.52 -12.40 -28.48
C GLY A 329 -3.24 -13.10 -27.16
N ASP A 330 -2.96 -14.40 -27.26
CA ASP A 330 -2.78 -15.28 -26.12
C ASP A 330 -1.33 -15.33 -25.63
N PHE A 331 -1.16 -15.28 -24.31
CA PHE A 331 0.09 -15.34 -23.58
C PHE A 331 0.04 -16.48 -22.57
N LYS A 332 1.20 -17.11 -22.34
CA LYS A 332 1.35 -18.20 -21.37
C LYS A 332 2.73 -18.13 -20.75
N ASN A 333 2.82 -18.05 -19.43
CA ASN A 333 4.10 -17.93 -18.71
C ASN A 333 5.03 -16.84 -19.28
N ASN A 334 4.51 -15.63 -19.51
CA ASN A 334 5.24 -14.53 -20.15
C ASN A 334 5.58 -14.69 -21.64
N MET A 335 5.22 -15.79 -22.31
CA MET A 335 5.51 -16.01 -23.73
C MET A 335 4.25 -15.86 -24.58
N MET A 336 4.38 -15.42 -25.83
CA MET A 336 3.32 -15.50 -26.83
C MET A 336 2.98 -16.97 -27.10
N ASN A 337 1.72 -17.34 -26.98
CA ASN A 337 1.29 -18.73 -27.17
C ASN A 337 -0.16 -18.79 -27.63
N GLY A 338 -0.37 -19.06 -28.92
CA GLY A 338 -1.67 -19.00 -29.59
C GLY A 338 -1.65 -18.02 -30.75
N ILE A 339 -2.81 -17.45 -31.09
CA ILE A 339 -2.93 -16.50 -32.20
C ILE A 339 -2.63 -15.08 -31.72
N ILE A 340 -1.71 -14.40 -32.41
CA ILE A 340 -1.34 -13.00 -32.19
C ILE A 340 -1.69 -12.18 -33.43
N SER A 341 -2.53 -11.17 -33.27
CA SER A 341 -2.88 -10.19 -34.31
C SER A 341 -2.04 -8.93 -34.14
N HIS A 342 -1.37 -8.50 -35.21
CA HIS A 342 -0.53 -7.30 -35.23
C HIS A 342 -1.22 -6.16 -35.97
N TYR A 343 -1.34 -5.00 -35.34
CA TYR A 343 -1.99 -3.81 -35.88
C TYR A 343 -1.01 -2.65 -35.96
N ASP A 344 -1.15 -1.83 -37.01
CA ASP A 344 -0.42 -0.57 -37.13
C ASP A 344 -0.96 0.51 -36.18
N ILE A 345 -0.32 1.69 -36.22
CA ILE A 345 -0.68 2.85 -35.40
C ILE A 345 -2.08 3.42 -35.68
N LYS A 346 -2.66 3.11 -36.84
CA LYS A 346 -4.01 3.53 -37.26
C LYS A 346 -5.07 2.46 -36.96
N GLY A 347 -4.66 1.30 -36.44
CA GLY A 347 -5.54 0.16 -36.16
C GLY A 347 -5.78 -0.75 -37.35
N ALA A 348 -5.04 -0.63 -38.46
CA ALA A 348 -5.11 -1.57 -39.56
C ALA A 348 -4.39 -2.88 -39.20
N LEU A 349 -5.06 -4.02 -39.41
CA LEU A 349 -4.48 -5.34 -39.20
C LEU A 349 -3.36 -5.58 -40.24
N LEU A 350 -2.13 -5.72 -39.78
CA LEU A 350 -0.95 -5.95 -40.61
C LEU A 350 -0.69 -7.44 -40.82
N SER A 351 -0.84 -8.25 -39.77
CA SER A 351 -0.61 -9.69 -39.86
C SER A 351 -1.30 -10.46 -38.74
N VAL A 352 -1.58 -11.74 -38.99
CA VAL A 352 -1.98 -12.72 -37.97
C VAL A 352 -0.93 -13.81 -37.91
N SER A 353 -0.39 -14.06 -36.72
CA SER A 353 0.66 -15.04 -36.45
C SER A 353 0.18 -16.08 -35.46
N GLU A 354 0.60 -17.33 -35.62
CA GLU A 354 0.45 -18.38 -34.60
C GLU A 354 1.79 -18.64 -33.92
N PHE A 355 1.81 -18.60 -32.59
CA PHE A 355 2.99 -18.84 -31.76
C PHE A 355 2.80 -20.06 -30.86
N SER A 356 3.89 -20.78 -30.59
CA SER A 356 4.00 -21.69 -29.45
C SER A 356 5.22 -21.29 -28.64
N ASN A 357 5.01 -20.80 -27.41
CA ASN A 357 6.08 -20.37 -26.49
C ASN A 357 7.12 -19.46 -27.17
N ASP A 358 6.68 -18.30 -27.68
CA ASP A 358 7.45 -17.32 -28.48
C ASP A 358 7.99 -17.81 -29.84
N THR A 359 7.79 -19.08 -30.19
CA THR A 359 8.19 -19.61 -31.50
C THR A 359 7.10 -19.39 -32.54
N LEU A 360 7.42 -18.63 -33.60
CA LEU A 360 6.53 -18.41 -34.73
C LEU A 360 6.32 -19.72 -35.52
N ILE A 361 5.06 -20.16 -35.61
CA ILE A 361 4.63 -21.37 -36.32
C ILE A 361 4.18 -21.04 -37.74
N ARG A 362 3.32 -20.04 -37.88
CA ARG A 362 2.86 -19.51 -39.18
C ARG A 362 2.51 -18.04 -39.06
N LYS A 363 2.58 -17.32 -40.19
CA LYS A 363 2.21 -15.90 -40.30
C LYS A 363 1.45 -15.66 -41.60
N VAL A 364 0.41 -14.85 -41.53
CA VAL A 364 -0.34 -14.35 -42.67
C VAL A 364 -0.24 -12.82 -42.66
N ASP A 365 0.39 -12.26 -43.69
CA ASP A 365 0.48 -10.80 -43.89
C ASP A 365 -0.73 -10.28 -44.69
N MET A 366 -1.32 -9.17 -44.23
CA MET A 366 -2.58 -8.59 -44.73
C MET A 366 -2.35 -7.38 -45.66
N GLY A 367 -1.20 -7.31 -46.34
CA GLY A 367 -0.80 -6.18 -47.18
C GLY A 367 -1.70 -5.94 -48.41
N ASN A 368 -1.75 -4.68 -48.85
CA ASN A 368 -2.64 -4.11 -49.86
C ASN A 368 -2.40 -4.57 -51.33
N LYS A 369 -1.99 -5.82 -51.56
CA LYS A 369 -1.90 -6.49 -52.87
C LYS A 369 -1.79 -8.00 -52.64
N SER A 370 -2.87 -8.70 -52.97
CA SER A 370 -2.98 -10.15 -53.23
C SER A 370 -1.96 -11.04 -52.49
N THR A 371 -2.36 -11.58 -51.35
CA THR A 371 -1.76 -12.81 -50.83
C THR A 371 -2.70 -13.96 -51.18
N THR A 372 -2.31 -14.73 -52.20
CA THR A 372 -2.86 -16.07 -52.45
C THR A 372 -2.77 -16.87 -51.16
N LEU A 373 -3.91 -17.41 -50.70
CA LEU A 373 -3.95 -18.47 -49.71
C LEU A 373 -3.00 -19.59 -50.21
N PRO A 374 -1.99 -20.02 -49.43
CA PRO A 374 -1.37 -21.30 -49.70
C PRO A 374 -2.49 -22.34 -49.62
N ASN A 375 -2.79 -22.96 -50.75
CA ASN A 375 -3.66 -24.12 -50.81
C ASN A 375 -3.07 -25.19 -49.87
N THR A 376 -3.64 -25.36 -48.69
CA THR A 376 -3.23 -26.42 -47.75
C THR A 376 -3.85 -27.77 -48.10
N ASN A 377 -4.28 -27.98 -49.35
CA ASN A 377 -4.47 -29.33 -49.87
C ASN A 377 -3.18 -29.79 -50.54
N SER A 378 -2.27 -30.29 -49.71
CA SER A 378 -1.30 -31.29 -50.14
C SER A 378 -1.42 -32.44 -49.15
N TRP A 379 -1.53 -33.66 -49.67
CA TRP A 379 -1.53 -34.92 -48.93
C TRP A 379 -0.15 -35.16 -48.30
N ALA A 380 0.26 -34.26 -47.39
CA ALA A 380 1.59 -34.21 -46.83
C ALA A 380 1.59 -34.81 -45.42
N GLN A 381 2.59 -35.65 -45.18
CA GLN A 381 3.05 -36.19 -43.89
C GLN A 381 2.69 -35.30 -42.69
N PRO A 382 2.31 -35.85 -41.52
CA PRO A 382 1.93 -35.05 -40.36
C PRO A 382 2.97 -33.96 -40.10
N ASN A 383 2.53 -32.70 -40.10
CA ASN A 383 3.39 -31.53 -39.91
C ASN A 383 4.16 -31.71 -38.58
N ARG A 384 5.44 -32.12 -38.67
CA ARG A 384 6.22 -32.54 -37.51
C ARG A 384 6.41 -31.41 -36.50
N VAL A 385 6.43 -30.15 -36.97
CA VAL A 385 6.42 -28.95 -36.12
C VAL A 385 5.14 -28.88 -35.30
N LYS A 386 3.97 -29.13 -35.91
CA LYS A 386 2.68 -29.13 -35.18
C LYS A 386 2.64 -30.26 -34.14
N LEU A 387 3.07 -31.46 -34.50
CA LEU A 387 3.11 -32.59 -33.57
C LEU A 387 4.05 -32.33 -32.39
N GLU A 388 5.20 -31.71 -32.65
CA GLU A 388 6.16 -31.33 -31.62
C GLU A 388 5.62 -30.21 -30.72
N ASN A 389 4.94 -29.21 -31.28
CA ASN A 389 4.24 -28.18 -30.48
C ASN A 389 3.17 -28.79 -29.57
N ASP A 390 2.36 -29.73 -30.07
CA ASP A 390 1.33 -30.41 -29.29
C ASP A 390 1.95 -31.24 -28.15
N ARG A 391 3.08 -31.91 -28.41
CA ARG A 391 3.87 -32.64 -27.40
C ARG A 391 4.40 -31.68 -26.33
N HIS A 392 5.01 -30.58 -26.74
CA HIS A 392 5.56 -29.57 -25.83
C HIS A 392 4.47 -28.90 -24.98
N GLN A 393 3.33 -28.56 -25.57
CA GLN A 393 2.21 -27.97 -24.84
C GLN A 393 1.68 -28.93 -23.75
N LYS A 394 1.60 -30.24 -24.03
CA LYS A 394 1.26 -31.26 -23.03
C LYS A 394 2.30 -31.33 -21.91
N LEU A 395 3.59 -31.25 -22.25
CA LEU A 395 4.68 -31.23 -21.27
C LEU A 395 4.60 -30.00 -20.36
N VAL A 396 4.45 -28.79 -20.93
CA VAL A 396 4.30 -27.54 -20.17
C VAL A 396 3.07 -27.58 -19.26
N ASN A 397 1.95 -28.12 -19.74
CA ASN A 397 0.75 -28.31 -18.92
C ASN A 397 1.00 -29.26 -17.75
N SER A 398 1.70 -30.38 -17.99
CA SER A 398 2.05 -31.35 -16.95
C SER A 398 2.97 -30.74 -15.87
N ILE A 399 4.01 -30.02 -16.29
CA ILE A 399 4.93 -29.31 -15.38
C ILE A 399 4.15 -28.30 -14.51
N ARG A 400 3.22 -27.55 -15.12
CA ARG A 400 2.38 -26.59 -14.41
C ARG A 400 1.43 -27.26 -13.43
N GLU A 401 0.74 -28.32 -13.85
CA GLU A 401 -0.22 -29.03 -13.01
C GLU A 401 0.48 -29.63 -11.78
N ASN A 402 1.65 -30.23 -11.98
CA ASN A 402 2.48 -30.73 -10.89
C ASN A 402 2.90 -29.60 -9.93
N TYR A 403 3.33 -28.44 -10.44
CA TYR A 403 3.64 -27.28 -9.60
C TYR A 403 2.42 -26.80 -8.80
N ASN A 404 1.26 -26.67 -9.45
CA ASN A 404 0.02 -26.20 -8.82
C ASN A 404 -0.47 -27.16 -7.72
N GLN A 405 -0.40 -28.47 -7.95
CA GLN A 405 -0.78 -29.48 -6.95
C GLN A 405 0.14 -29.43 -5.72
N ASN A 406 1.46 -29.38 -5.95
CA ASN A 406 2.42 -29.27 -4.86
C ASN A 406 2.28 -27.95 -4.08
N ARG A 407 2.09 -26.83 -4.80
CA ARG A 407 1.85 -25.52 -4.19
C ARG A 407 0.60 -25.57 -3.31
N LYS A 408 -0.52 -26.05 -3.85
CA LYS A 408 -1.78 -26.15 -3.11
C LYS A 408 -1.61 -27.00 -1.84
N GLN A 409 -0.91 -28.12 -1.92
CA GLN A 409 -0.66 -28.97 -0.76
C GLN A 409 0.13 -28.24 0.33
N LEU A 410 1.15 -27.47 -0.04
CA LEU A 410 1.94 -26.67 0.91
C LEU A 410 1.14 -25.49 1.47
N ASP A 411 0.36 -24.80 0.64
CA ASP A 411 -0.52 -23.71 1.07
C ASP A 411 -1.59 -24.22 2.05
N ASP A 412 -2.20 -25.38 1.78
CA ASP A 412 -3.17 -26.03 2.67
C ASP A 412 -2.51 -26.41 4.03
N GLN A 413 -1.26 -26.88 4.01
CA GLN A 413 -0.50 -27.17 5.24
C GLN A 413 -0.21 -25.90 6.05
N ILE A 414 0.19 -24.81 5.39
CA ILE A 414 0.40 -23.51 6.05
C ILE A 414 -0.91 -23.00 6.66
N ALA A 415 -2.01 -23.06 5.92
CA ALA A 415 -3.33 -22.65 6.39
C ALA A 415 -3.77 -23.47 7.60
N GLN A 416 -3.55 -24.79 7.58
CA GLN A 416 -3.86 -25.68 8.69
C GLN A 416 -3.03 -25.36 9.94
N ILE A 417 -1.72 -25.13 9.79
CA ILE A 417 -0.85 -24.74 10.93
C ILE A 417 -1.33 -23.42 11.55
N ARG A 418 -1.69 -22.43 10.73
CA ARG A 418 -2.23 -21.14 11.21
C ARG A 418 -3.55 -21.31 11.95
N LYS A 419 -4.44 -22.17 11.44
CA LYS A 419 -5.73 -22.48 12.06
C LYS A 419 -5.56 -23.15 13.42
N ASP A 420 -4.61 -24.08 13.52
CA ASP A 420 -4.35 -24.83 14.76
C ASP A 420 -3.58 -24.00 15.80
N ASN A 421 -2.90 -22.93 15.38
CA ASN A 421 -2.02 -22.10 16.23
C ASN A 421 -2.35 -20.60 16.10
N PRO A 422 -3.54 -20.15 16.52
CA PRO A 422 -3.94 -18.75 16.40
C PRO A 422 -2.99 -17.81 17.16
N GLY A 423 -2.65 -16.69 16.53
CA GLY A 423 -1.69 -15.72 17.08
C GLY A 423 -0.23 -16.17 16.99
N THR A 424 0.12 -16.94 15.95
CA THR A 424 1.50 -17.26 15.54
C THR A 424 2.26 -15.98 15.16
N TYR A 425 3.58 -15.99 15.32
CA TYR A 425 4.42 -14.85 14.94
C TYR A 425 4.41 -14.60 13.43
N THR A 426 4.61 -13.35 13.01
CA THR A 426 4.62 -12.96 11.59
C THR A 426 5.93 -13.27 10.88
N SER A 427 7.02 -13.46 11.63
CA SER A 427 8.35 -13.84 11.13
C SER A 427 9.18 -14.58 12.17
N GLN A 428 10.27 -15.23 11.72
CA GLN A 428 11.27 -15.82 12.61
C GLN A 428 11.96 -14.76 13.49
N ALA A 429 12.14 -13.55 12.97
CA ALA A 429 12.70 -12.42 13.71
C ALA A 429 11.78 -12.01 14.87
N ASP A 430 10.46 -11.97 14.66
CA ASP A 430 9.49 -11.64 15.70
C ASP A 430 9.46 -12.69 16.82
N TYR A 431 9.54 -13.98 16.46
CA TYR A 431 9.69 -15.05 17.43
C TYR A 431 10.98 -14.91 18.24
N ASN A 432 12.13 -14.75 17.57
CA ASN A 432 13.43 -14.61 18.23
C ASN A 432 13.44 -13.39 19.16
N LYS A 433 12.81 -12.28 18.74
CA LYS A 433 12.67 -11.06 19.53
C LYS A 433 11.82 -11.29 20.78
N ALA A 434 10.65 -11.91 20.63
CA ALA A 434 9.76 -12.22 21.74
C ALA A 434 10.42 -13.17 22.76
N LEU A 435 11.11 -14.21 22.28
CA LEU A 435 11.84 -15.16 23.12
C LEU A 435 12.94 -14.46 23.91
N LYS A 436 13.81 -13.71 23.22
CA LYS A 436 14.91 -12.97 23.86
C LYS A 436 14.42 -11.99 24.92
N GLN A 437 13.31 -11.28 24.66
CA GLN A 437 12.70 -10.37 25.64
C GLN A 437 12.20 -11.11 26.89
N ALA A 438 11.56 -12.26 26.71
CA ALA A 438 11.05 -13.06 27.83
C ALA A 438 12.19 -13.69 28.65
N GLU A 439 13.22 -14.23 27.99
CA GLU A 439 14.44 -14.72 28.65
C GLU A 439 15.15 -13.62 29.44
N THR A 440 15.26 -12.42 28.87
CA THR A 440 15.87 -11.27 29.57
C THR A 440 15.08 -10.89 30.83
N LYS A 441 13.74 -10.88 30.76
CA LYS A 441 12.89 -10.64 31.94
C LYS A 441 13.06 -11.74 32.99
N GLN A 442 13.17 -12.99 32.57
CA GLN A 442 13.42 -14.12 33.47
C GLN A 442 14.75 -13.95 34.20
N THR A 443 15.81 -13.57 33.49
CA THR A 443 17.13 -13.30 34.07
C THR A 443 17.09 -12.13 35.06
N ASP A 444 16.44 -11.01 34.72
CA ASP A 444 16.32 -9.85 35.62
C ASP A 444 15.59 -10.21 36.93
N ILE A 445 14.44 -10.89 36.83
CA ILE A 445 13.68 -11.33 38.00
C ILE A 445 14.52 -12.28 38.87
N SER A 446 15.26 -13.19 38.23
CA SER A 446 16.14 -14.13 38.93
C SER A 446 17.29 -13.42 39.66
N ASN A 447 17.89 -12.41 39.04
CA ASN A 447 18.94 -11.60 39.65
C ASN A 447 18.41 -10.77 40.83
N ARG A 448 17.20 -10.19 40.71
CA ARG A 448 16.54 -9.47 41.80
C ARG A 448 16.21 -10.39 42.97
N LEU A 449 15.69 -11.60 42.71
CA LEU A 449 15.48 -12.62 43.73
C LEU A 449 16.78 -12.97 44.46
N ASN A 450 17.87 -13.20 43.73
CA ASN A 450 19.19 -13.49 44.30
C ASN A 450 19.73 -12.33 45.16
N SER A 451 19.52 -11.07 44.73
CA SER A 451 19.96 -9.88 45.48
C SER A 451 19.25 -9.72 46.84
N LEU A 452 18.05 -10.30 46.98
CA LEU A 452 17.24 -10.25 48.20
C LEU A 452 17.43 -11.48 49.10
N ALA A 453 18.24 -12.46 48.69
CA ALA A 453 18.29 -13.78 49.32
C ALA A 453 18.76 -13.77 50.78
N SER A 454 19.56 -12.80 51.19
CA SER A 454 20.12 -12.69 52.54
C SER A 454 19.27 -11.88 53.53
N ASP A 455 18.24 -11.17 53.07
CA ASP A 455 17.37 -10.32 53.92
C ASP A 455 16.05 -11.04 54.22
N ASN A 456 15.80 -11.29 55.51
CA ASN A 456 14.63 -12.02 56.03
C ASN A 456 13.59 -11.10 56.68
N SER A 457 13.62 -9.80 56.38
CA SER A 457 12.62 -8.86 56.86
C SER A 457 11.24 -9.14 56.23
N LYS A 458 10.17 -8.91 56.99
CA LYS A 458 8.78 -9.12 56.51
C LYS A 458 8.46 -8.35 55.23
N ALA A 459 9.08 -7.19 55.02
CA ALA A 459 8.90 -6.38 53.82
C ALA A 459 9.58 -7.01 52.58
N VAL A 460 10.76 -7.62 52.76
CA VAL A 460 11.48 -8.33 51.70
C VAL A 460 10.82 -9.65 51.35
N GLU A 461 10.23 -10.36 52.32
CA GLU A 461 9.47 -11.59 52.06
C GLU A 461 8.27 -11.36 51.13
N ALA A 462 7.55 -10.24 51.31
CA ALA A 462 6.47 -9.86 50.39
C ALA A 462 6.99 -9.55 48.98
N ALA A 463 8.15 -8.88 48.86
CA ALA A 463 8.79 -8.60 47.57
C ALA A 463 9.28 -9.86 46.86
N LYS A 464 9.86 -10.83 47.59
CA LYS A 464 10.25 -12.14 47.05
C LYS A 464 9.03 -12.93 46.55
N ALA A 465 7.93 -12.93 47.29
CA ALA A 465 6.69 -13.60 46.88
C ALA A 465 6.15 -13.04 45.55
N GLU A 466 6.16 -11.71 45.40
CA GLU A 466 5.73 -11.05 44.16
C GLU A 466 6.70 -11.32 42.99
N LEU A 467 8.02 -11.28 43.22
CA LEU A 467 9.00 -11.64 42.19
C LEU A 467 8.89 -13.11 41.76
N ASN A 468 8.63 -14.04 42.68
CA ASN A 468 8.39 -15.45 42.34
C ASN A 468 7.13 -15.62 41.47
N LYS A 469 6.06 -14.89 41.76
CA LYS A 469 4.86 -14.85 40.93
C LYS A 469 5.15 -14.32 39.52
N GLN A 470 5.93 -13.24 39.42
CA GLN A 470 6.39 -12.71 38.13
C GLN A 470 7.25 -13.71 37.37
N LEU A 471 8.13 -14.45 38.06
CA LEU A 471 8.96 -15.50 37.45
C LEU A 471 8.11 -16.61 36.85
N THR A 472 7.08 -17.09 37.57
CA THR A 472 6.14 -18.10 37.06
C THR A 472 5.36 -17.61 35.84
N ASN A 473 4.93 -16.34 35.84
CA ASN A 473 4.24 -15.74 34.70
C ASN A 473 5.15 -15.66 33.47
N VAL A 474 6.40 -15.25 33.65
CA VAL A 474 7.39 -15.19 32.56
C VAL A 474 7.74 -16.58 32.04
N GLN A 475 7.90 -17.59 32.92
CA GLN A 475 8.12 -18.98 32.50
C GLN A 475 6.95 -19.50 31.64
N THR A 476 5.71 -19.21 32.05
CA THR A 476 4.50 -19.57 31.29
C THR A 476 4.48 -18.87 29.93
N LEU A 477 4.86 -17.59 29.87
CA LEU A 477 4.99 -16.84 28.63
C LEU A 477 6.05 -17.44 27.70
N ILE A 478 7.22 -17.82 28.23
CA ILE A 478 8.30 -18.48 27.45
C ILE A 478 7.78 -19.79 26.84
N THR A 479 7.04 -20.60 27.60
CA THR A 479 6.41 -21.83 27.05
C THR A 479 5.44 -21.51 25.92
N GLN A 480 4.60 -20.48 26.06
CA GLN A 480 3.69 -20.05 25.00
C GLN A 480 4.44 -19.52 23.76
N ILE A 481 5.51 -18.76 23.96
CA ILE A 481 6.39 -18.26 22.89
C ILE A 481 6.99 -19.44 22.12
N HIS A 482 7.53 -20.45 22.79
CA HIS A 482 8.10 -21.63 22.13
C HIS A 482 7.06 -22.40 21.32
N THR A 483 5.85 -22.61 21.85
CA THR A 483 4.77 -23.29 21.12
C THR A 483 4.41 -22.53 19.84
N LYS A 484 4.23 -21.20 19.93
CA LYS A 484 3.95 -20.33 18.78
C LYS A 484 5.14 -20.25 17.81
N GLY A 485 6.36 -20.25 18.33
CA GLY A 485 7.60 -20.25 17.56
C GLY A 485 7.81 -21.52 16.75
N ALA A 486 7.53 -22.68 17.34
CA ALA A 486 7.61 -23.96 16.64
C ALA A 486 6.62 -24.03 15.46
N ALA A 487 5.41 -23.51 15.64
CA ALA A 487 4.44 -23.37 14.54
C ALA A 487 4.96 -22.41 13.45
N GLN A 488 5.57 -21.27 13.85
CA GLN A 488 6.15 -20.32 12.90
C GLN A 488 7.33 -20.91 12.11
N GLN A 489 8.25 -21.63 12.76
CA GLN A 489 9.36 -22.30 12.11
C GLN A 489 8.90 -23.32 11.07
N ARG A 490 7.80 -24.03 11.35
CA ARG A 490 7.19 -24.95 10.38
C ARG A 490 6.61 -24.21 9.17
N ILE A 491 5.94 -23.08 9.39
CA ILE A 491 5.43 -22.24 8.30
C ILE A 491 6.58 -21.74 7.41
N GLU A 492 7.68 -21.29 8.02
CA GLU A 492 8.82 -20.78 7.27
C GLU A 492 9.51 -21.90 6.47
N ALA A 493 9.69 -23.08 7.05
CA ALA A 493 10.22 -24.23 6.31
C ALA A 493 9.33 -24.63 5.12
N LEU A 494 8.00 -24.51 5.24
CA LEU A 494 7.07 -24.75 4.13
C LEU A 494 7.15 -23.66 3.06
N ARG A 495 7.42 -22.41 3.44
CA ARG A 495 7.68 -21.31 2.49
C ARG A 495 8.98 -21.50 1.73
N ASP A 496 10.06 -21.91 2.42
CA ASP A 496 11.32 -22.26 1.77
C ASP A 496 11.12 -23.41 0.76
N GLN A 497 10.30 -24.41 1.12
CA GLN A 497 9.92 -25.47 0.19
C GLN A 497 9.12 -24.93 -1.00
N LEU A 498 8.18 -24.00 -0.81
CA LEU A 498 7.43 -23.36 -1.90
C LEU A 498 8.36 -22.61 -2.86
N ASP A 499 9.35 -21.89 -2.33
CA ASP A 499 10.31 -21.14 -3.13
C ASP A 499 11.25 -22.07 -3.89
N PHE A 500 11.76 -23.13 -3.25
CA PHE A 500 12.54 -24.17 -3.93
C PHE A 500 11.74 -24.87 -5.04
N ARG A 501 10.47 -25.21 -4.80
CA ARG A 501 9.58 -25.81 -5.80
C ARG A 501 9.33 -24.85 -6.96
N ARG A 502 9.23 -23.55 -6.70
CA ARG A 502 9.08 -22.51 -7.72
C ARG A 502 10.35 -22.39 -8.58
N GLU A 503 11.52 -22.40 -7.96
CA GLU A 503 12.79 -22.38 -8.69
C GLU A 503 12.91 -23.60 -9.61
N ASN A 504 12.60 -24.79 -9.10
CA ASN A 504 12.57 -26.01 -9.92
C ASN A 504 11.56 -25.93 -11.06
N TYR A 505 10.35 -25.45 -10.80
CA TYR A 505 9.33 -25.23 -11.83
C TYR A 505 9.85 -24.29 -12.94
N ASN A 506 10.54 -23.20 -12.58
CA ASN A 506 11.14 -22.27 -13.53
C ASN A 506 12.23 -22.95 -14.38
N ASN A 507 13.10 -23.71 -13.72
CA ASN A 507 14.21 -24.41 -14.38
C ASN A 507 13.70 -25.51 -15.32
N GLU A 508 12.69 -26.27 -14.91
CA GLU A 508 12.04 -27.29 -15.74
C GLU A 508 11.34 -26.67 -16.94
N LEU A 509 10.57 -25.59 -16.72
CA LEU A 509 9.88 -24.89 -17.79
C LEU A 509 10.86 -24.29 -18.80
N LYS A 510 11.93 -23.65 -18.31
CA LYS A 510 13.01 -23.11 -19.16
C LYS A 510 13.65 -24.22 -19.98
N ARG A 511 14.05 -25.32 -19.34
CA ARG A 511 14.65 -26.47 -20.03
C ARG A 511 13.71 -27.04 -21.09
N ALA A 512 12.42 -27.21 -20.78
CA ALA A 512 11.43 -27.70 -21.73
C ALA A 512 11.30 -26.77 -22.94
N ASN A 513 11.24 -25.45 -22.72
CA ASN A 513 11.16 -24.46 -23.79
C ASN A 513 12.44 -24.41 -24.64
N ASP A 514 13.62 -24.44 -24.01
CA ASP A 514 14.91 -24.44 -24.71
C ASP A 514 15.04 -25.69 -25.58
N GLN A 515 14.69 -26.87 -25.06
CA GLN A 515 14.69 -28.13 -25.81
C GLN A 515 13.69 -28.09 -26.97
N HIS A 516 12.48 -27.58 -26.73
CA HIS A 516 11.49 -27.43 -27.78
C HIS A 516 11.99 -26.51 -28.91
N LEU A 517 12.62 -25.38 -28.55
CA LEU A 517 13.18 -24.45 -29.52
C LEU A 517 14.25 -25.12 -30.40
N GLU A 518 15.15 -25.93 -29.83
CA GLU A 518 16.14 -26.67 -30.60
C GLU A 518 15.50 -27.71 -31.53
N ILE A 519 14.51 -28.48 -31.05
CA ILE A 519 13.80 -29.45 -31.90
C ILE A 519 13.06 -28.74 -33.04
N ILE A 520 12.42 -27.60 -32.78
CA ILE A 520 11.76 -26.82 -33.84
C ILE A 520 12.78 -26.27 -34.85
N LYS A 521 13.98 -25.88 -34.43
CA LYS A 521 15.06 -25.48 -35.35
C LYS A 521 15.50 -26.64 -36.24
N GLU A 522 15.59 -27.86 -35.71
CA GLU A 522 15.97 -29.06 -36.48
C GLU A 522 14.86 -29.53 -37.43
N LEU A 523 13.59 -29.34 -37.06
CA LEU A 523 12.43 -29.73 -37.87
C LEU A 523 12.12 -28.76 -39.02
N LYS A 524 12.55 -27.50 -38.91
CA LYS A 524 12.43 -26.47 -39.95
C LYS A 524 13.60 -26.58 -40.92
#